data_AF-A0A9P0LCV0-F1
#
_entry.id   AF-A0A9P0LCV0-F1
#
_cell.length_a   1.000
_cell.length_b   1.000
_cell.length_c   1.000
_cell.angle_alpha   90.00
_cell.angle_beta   90.00
_cell.angle_gamma   90.00
#
_symmetry.space_group_name_H-M   'P 1'
#
loop_
_entity.id
_entity.type
_entity.pdbx_description
1 polymer ?
#
loop_
_entity_poly.entity_id
_entity_poly.type
_entity_poly.pdbx_seq_one_letter_code
_entity_poly.pdbx_strand_id
1 'polypeptide(L)'
;SVAYINFQDFFRNIQQNVLEVIEEKLRVYTALKVNMEAFGKYVLQSKDVVDIKSFNTTNKVIDMGVDLPTVYKHFTDEIISQSSEFEEKDSGWAIETILFAEVNINKFSLFGGSSFIKLPHFIEKVHFTI
;
A
#
# COMPACT_ATOMS: atom_id res chain seq x y z
N SER A 1 18.54 12.52 24.38
CA SER A 1 17.15 12.05 24.29
C SER A 1 17.04 11.19 23.05
N VAL A 2 16.67 9.91 23.18
CA VAL A 2 16.44 9.05 22.00
C VAL A 2 15.16 9.57 21.33
N ALA A 3 15.25 10.03 20.08
CA ALA A 3 14.09 10.44 19.32
C ALA A 3 13.25 9.18 19.04
N TYR A 4 12.04 9.12 19.58
CA TYR A 4 11.12 8.04 19.24
C TYR A 4 10.66 8.24 17.80
N ILE A 5 10.95 7.28 16.92
CA ILE A 5 10.46 7.30 15.55
C ILE A 5 8.95 7.13 15.59
N ASN A 6 8.24 8.08 14.99
CA ASN A 6 6.80 8.20 15.13
C ASN A 6 6.12 8.04 13.77
N PHE A 7 5.48 6.89 13.55
CA PHE A 7 4.69 6.63 12.34
C PHE A 7 3.57 7.65 12.15
N GLN A 8 2.95 8.14 13.24
CA GLN A 8 1.89 9.13 13.18
C GLN A 8 2.40 10.44 12.56
N ASP A 9 3.62 10.89 12.92
CA ASP A 9 4.20 12.10 12.34
C ASP A 9 4.57 11.90 10.87
N PHE A 10 5.16 10.74 10.53
CA PHE A 10 5.47 10.39 9.14
C PHE A 10 4.21 10.38 8.27
N PHE A 11 3.15 9.69 8.71
CA PHE A 11 1.90 9.62 7.97
C PHE A 11 1.16 10.95 7.90
N ARG A 12 1.23 11.78 8.94
CA ARG A 12 0.68 13.14 8.87
C ARG A 12 1.39 13.98 7.81
N ASN A 13 2.71 13.83 7.66
CA ASN A 13 3.51 14.62 6.71
C ASN A 13 3.26 14.22 5.25
N ILE A 14 2.93 12.96 4.97
CA ILE A 14 2.67 12.50 3.59
C ILE A 14 1.17 12.50 3.23
N GLN A 15 0.28 12.73 4.20
CA GLN A 15 -1.17 12.59 4.03
C GLN A 15 -1.69 13.36 2.82
N GLN A 16 -1.37 14.65 2.71
CA GLN A 16 -1.87 15.49 1.63
C GLN A 16 -1.45 14.95 0.25
N ASN A 17 -0.18 14.58 0.09
CA ASN A 17 0.33 14.04 -1.18
C ASN A 17 -0.37 12.73 -1.56
N VAL A 18 -0.64 11.85 -0.59
CA VAL A 18 -1.34 10.58 -0.82
C VAL A 18 -2.78 10.83 -1.26
N LEU A 19 -3.49 11.75 -0.59
CA LEU A 19 -4.87 12.10 -0.94
C LEU A 19 -4.95 12.71 -2.34
N GLU A 20 -4.07 13.66 -2.67
CA GLU A 20 -4.02 14.30 -3.99
C GLU A 20 -3.83 13.29 -5.12
N VAL A 21 -2.90 12.34 -4.96
CA VAL A 21 -2.65 11.29 -5.96
C VAL A 21 -3.87 10.38 -6.13
N ILE A 22 -4.55 10.00 -5.05
CA ILE A 22 -5.76 9.17 -5.12
C ILE A 22 -6.90 9.93 -5.81
N GLU A 23 -7.13 11.18 -5.45
CA GLU A 23 -8.14 12.04 -6.06
C GLU A 23 -7.90 12.24 -7.56
N GLU A 24 -6.66 12.48 -7.97
CA GLU A 24 -6.27 12.56 -9.39
C GLU A 24 -6.65 11.31 -10.16
N LYS A 25 -6.46 10.13 -9.58
CA LYS A 25 -6.83 8.86 -10.22
C LYS A 25 -8.34 8.64 -10.23
N LEU A 26 -9.07 9.04 -9.19
CA LEU A 26 -10.53 8.96 -9.14
C LEU A 26 -11.21 9.89 -10.16
N ARG A 27 -10.58 11.01 -10.53
CA ARG A 27 -11.06 11.86 -11.62
C ARG A 27 -11.04 11.16 -12.99
N VAL A 28 -10.17 10.16 -13.15
CA VAL A 28 -10.01 9.41 -14.42
C VAL A 28 -10.79 8.09 -14.40
N TYR A 29 -10.89 7.44 -13.25
CA TYR A 29 -11.47 6.11 -13.10
C TYR A 29 -12.63 6.12 -12.10
N THR A 30 -13.72 5.45 -12.45
CA THR A 30 -14.94 5.36 -11.62
C THR A 30 -14.69 4.75 -10.24
N ALA A 31 -13.78 3.78 -10.15
CA ALA A 31 -13.40 3.15 -8.90
C ALA A 31 -11.93 2.69 -8.95
N LEU A 32 -11.31 2.65 -7.78
CA LEU A 32 -9.93 2.22 -7.57
C LEU A 32 -9.88 1.14 -6.49
N LYS A 33 -8.92 0.24 -6.62
CA LYS A 33 -8.49 -0.69 -5.57
C LYS A 33 -7.14 -0.19 -5.05
N VAL A 34 -7.14 0.30 -3.80
CA VAL A 34 -6.00 0.96 -3.18
C VAL A 34 -5.53 0.17 -1.96
N ASN A 35 -4.21 0.07 -1.78
CA ASN A 35 -3.59 -0.30 -0.51
C ASN A 35 -2.35 0.57 -0.27
N MET A 36 -1.81 0.50 0.94
CA MET A 36 -0.54 1.14 1.30
C MET A 36 0.40 0.12 1.91
N GLU A 37 1.69 0.33 1.72
CA GLU A 37 2.74 -0.45 2.38
C GLU A 37 3.81 0.51 2.92
N ALA A 38 4.21 0.34 4.18
CA ALA A 38 5.28 1.13 4.78
C ALA A 38 6.48 0.25 5.09
N PHE A 39 7.67 0.80 4.85
CA PHE A 39 8.96 0.13 5.03
C PHE A 39 9.73 0.82 6.15
N GLY A 40 10.25 0.01 7.07
CA GLY A 40 11.03 0.48 8.22
C GLY A 40 12.29 -0.36 8.41
N LYS A 41 13.35 0.29 8.88
CA LYS A 41 14.55 -0.35 9.38
C LYS A 41 14.35 -0.64 10.86
N TYR A 42 14.44 -1.91 11.25
CA TYR A 42 14.30 -2.38 12.62
C TYR A 42 15.62 -2.93 13.12
N VAL A 43 15.89 -2.72 14.41
CA VAL A 43 17.09 -3.22 15.09
C VAL A 43 16.70 -4.16 16.22
N LEU A 44 17.31 -5.34 16.25
CA LEU A 44 17.25 -6.27 17.36
C LEU A 44 18.41 -5.99 18.32
N GLN A 45 18.14 -5.18 19.34
CA GLN A 45 19.19 -4.65 20.23
C GLN A 45 20.00 -5.76 20.94
N SER A 46 19.39 -6.92 21.18
CA SER A 46 20.04 -8.05 21.85
C SER A 46 21.08 -8.78 21.00
N LYS A 47 21.05 -8.62 19.67
CA LYS A 47 21.89 -9.38 18.73
C LYS A 47 22.65 -8.50 17.74
N ASP A 48 22.53 -7.18 17.84
CA ASP A 48 23.07 -6.21 16.87
C ASP A 48 22.68 -6.54 15.42
N VAL A 49 21.44 -7.05 15.25
CA VAL A 49 20.89 -7.39 13.94
C VAL A 49 20.02 -6.25 13.47
N VAL A 50 20.20 -5.88 12.20
CA VAL A 50 19.36 -4.91 11.50
C VAL A 50 18.62 -5.63 10.39
N ASP A 51 17.34 -5.35 10.24
CA ASP A 51 16.52 -5.89 9.16
C ASP A 51 15.52 -4.86 8.65
N ILE A 52 15.10 -5.01 7.40
CA ILE A 52 14.05 -4.19 6.79
C ILE A 52 12.75 -4.97 6.89
N LYS A 53 11.74 -4.34 7.48
CA LYS A 53 10.38 -4.88 7.56
C LYS A 53 9.43 -4.00 6.79
N SER A 54 8.39 -4.62 6.23
CA SER A 54 7.30 -3.91 5.60
C SER A 54 5.96 -4.39 6.15
N PHE A 55 5.00 -3.47 6.16
CA PHE A 55 3.64 -3.72 6.64
C PHE A 55 2.67 -3.15 5.61
N ASN A 56 1.82 -4.01 5.06
CA ASN A 56 0.85 -3.65 4.04
C ASN A 56 -0.57 -3.62 4.61
N THR A 57 -1.43 -2.84 3.99
CA THR A 57 -2.84 -2.75 4.35
C THR A 57 -3.68 -3.68 3.48
N THR A 58 -4.82 -4.08 4.03
CA THR A 58 -5.87 -4.69 3.21
C THR A 58 -6.32 -3.76 2.09
N ASN A 59 -6.56 -4.33 0.92
CA ASN A 59 -7.06 -3.57 -0.23
C ASN A 59 -8.45 -2.99 0.06
N LYS A 60 -8.63 -1.70 -0.22
CA LYS A 60 -9.95 -1.04 -0.21
C LYS A 60 -10.35 -0.63 -1.62
N VAL A 61 -11.60 -0.93 -1.97
CA VAL A 61 -12.24 -0.37 -3.16
C VAL A 61 -12.81 0.99 -2.77
N ILE A 62 -12.46 2.02 -3.54
CA ILE A 62 -12.90 3.41 -3.32
C ILE A 62 -13.45 4.00 -4.62
N ASP A 63 -14.42 4.89 -4.48
CA ASP A 63 -15.01 5.69 -5.56
C ASP A 63 -15.13 7.17 -5.12
N MET A 64 -15.69 8.01 -5.99
CA MET A 64 -15.84 9.46 -5.77
C MET A 64 -16.71 9.82 -4.54
N GLY A 65 -17.52 8.90 -4.02
CA GLY A 65 -18.38 9.12 -2.86
C GLY A 65 -17.73 8.76 -1.52
N VAL A 66 -16.52 8.20 -1.53
CA VAL A 66 -15.83 7.75 -0.31
C VAL A 66 -15.06 8.90 0.34
N ASP A 67 -15.14 8.98 1.67
CA ASP A 67 -14.34 9.91 2.48
C ASP A 67 -12.87 9.45 2.54
N LEU A 68 -12.03 10.03 1.68
CA LEU A 68 -10.63 9.67 1.54
C LEU A 68 -9.79 9.87 2.82
N PRO A 69 -9.93 10.96 3.60
CA PRO A 69 -9.32 11.09 4.92
C PRO A 69 -9.59 9.90 5.85
N THR A 70 -10.82 9.39 5.88
CA THR A 70 -11.16 8.20 6.70
C THR A 70 -10.51 6.94 6.16
N VAL A 71 -10.48 6.74 4.84
CA VAL A 71 -9.75 5.62 4.21
C VAL A 71 -8.27 5.67 4.55
N TYR A 72 -7.66 6.85 4.44
CA TYR A 72 -6.25 7.07 4.77
C TYR A 72 -5.98 6.75 6.24
N LYS A 73 -6.82 7.24 7.16
CA LYS A 73 -6.72 6.92 8.58
C LYS A 73 -6.75 5.41 8.84
N HIS A 74 -7.64 4.68 8.17
CA HIS A 74 -7.68 3.22 8.29
C HIS A 74 -6.38 2.56 7.85
N PHE A 75 -5.79 3.01 6.74
CA PHE A 75 -4.50 2.49 6.29
C PHE A 75 -3.38 2.75 7.29
N THR A 76 -3.31 3.97 7.84
CA THR A 76 -2.27 4.33 8.80
C THR A 76 -2.44 3.59 10.13
N ASP A 77 -3.67 3.44 10.62
CA ASP A 77 -3.98 2.70 11.84
C ASP A 77 -3.56 1.22 11.70
N GLU A 78 -3.84 0.60 10.55
CA GLU A 78 -3.52 -0.80 10.28
C GLU A 78 -2.00 -1.04 10.24
N ILE A 79 -1.24 -0.14 9.61
CA ILE A 79 0.23 -0.22 9.58
C ILE A 79 0.83 0.00 10.98
N ILE A 80 0.33 1.00 11.72
CA ILE A 80 0.79 1.28 13.09
C ILE A 80 0.55 0.06 13.98
N SER A 81 -0.64 -0.54 13.91
CA SER A 81 -0.98 -1.75 14.67
C SER A 81 -0.02 -2.89 14.34
N GLN A 82 0.23 -3.17 13.06
CA GLN A 82 1.13 -4.24 12.64
C GLN A 82 2.57 -4.00 13.12
N SER A 83 3.07 -2.76 13.03
CA SER A 83 4.40 -2.42 13.54
C SER A 83 4.48 -2.58 15.06
N SER A 84 3.50 -2.10 15.82
CA SER A 84 3.49 -2.23 17.28
C SER A 84 3.42 -3.70 17.70
N GLU A 85 2.59 -4.51 17.04
CA GLU A 85 2.54 -5.95 17.28
C GLU A 85 3.87 -6.64 16.99
N PHE A 86 4.61 -6.20 15.97
CA PHE A 86 5.93 -6.74 15.65
C PHE A 86 6.95 -6.42 16.75
N GLU A 87 6.98 -5.18 17.25
CA GLU A 87 7.87 -4.78 18.35
C GLU A 87 7.54 -5.53 19.65
N GLU A 88 6.25 -5.74 19.95
CA GLU A 88 5.80 -6.45 21.16
C GLU A 88 6.06 -7.97 21.09
N LYS A 89 5.71 -8.63 19.98
CA LYS A 89 5.78 -10.09 19.87
C LYS A 89 7.21 -10.61 19.78
N ASP A 90 8.09 -9.93 19.07
CA ASP A 90 9.48 -10.38 18.90
C ASP A 90 10.45 -9.79 19.95
N SER A 91 9.90 -9.18 21.02
CA SER A 91 10.52 -8.82 22.31
C SER A 91 11.82 -8.01 22.30
N GLY A 92 12.35 -7.64 21.13
CA GLY A 92 13.63 -6.95 21.04
C GLY A 92 13.85 -6.17 19.75
N TRP A 93 12.91 -6.24 18.80
CA TRP A 93 12.95 -5.33 17.65
C TRP A 93 12.39 -3.98 18.05
N ALA A 94 13.11 -2.93 17.66
CA ALA A 94 12.65 -1.56 17.74
C ALA A 94 12.83 -0.91 16.38
N ILE A 95 11.88 -0.08 15.97
CA ILE A 95 12.05 0.75 14.78
C ILE A 95 13.20 1.74 14.99
N GLU A 96 14.13 1.77 14.04
CA GLU A 96 15.23 2.73 14.00
C GLU A 96 14.92 3.87 13.03
N THR A 97 14.29 3.59 11.88
CA THR A 97 13.97 4.61 10.87
C THR A 97 12.81 4.14 9.97
N ILE A 98 11.90 5.04 9.65
CA ILE A 98 10.91 4.84 8.58
C ILE A 98 11.58 5.21 7.25
N LEU A 99 11.62 4.27 6.30
CA LEU A 99 12.31 4.45 5.02
C LEU A 99 11.40 5.19 4.02
N PHE A 100 10.23 4.61 3.72
CA PHE A 100 9.25 5.17 2.79
C PHE A 100 7.91 4.44 2.93
N ALA A 101 6.88 4.97 2.27
CA ALA A 101 5.62 4.28 2.06
C ALA A 101 5.25 4.29 0.58
N GLU A 102 4.64 3.21 0.14
CA GLU A 102 4.11 3.02 -1.19
C GLU A 102 2.58 3.07 -1.16
N VAL A 103 1.99 3.68 -2.17
CA VAL A 103 0.54 3.71 -2.38
C VAL A 103 0.25 2.94 -3.67
N ASN A 104 -0.31 1.75 -3.53
CA ASN A 104 -0.64 0.91 -4.67
C ASN A 104 -2.05 1.24 -5.15
N ILE A 105 -2.17 1.77 -6.36
CA ILE A 105 -3.45 2.18 -6.95
C ILE A 105 -3.72 1.37 -8.22
N ASN A 106 -4.76 0.54 -8.17
CA ASN A 106 -5.20 -0.26 -9.31
C ASN A 106 -6.58 0.20 -9.78
N LYS A 107 -6.81 0.23 -11.09
CA LYS A 107 -8.16 0.46 -11.64
C LYS A 107 -9.09 -0.66 -11.18
N PHE A 108 -10.24 -0.31 -10.61
CA PHE A 108 -11.28 -1.26 -10.26
C PHE A 108 -12.47 -1.11 -11.22
N SER A 109 -12.76 -2.17 -11.99
CA SER A 109 -13.92 -2.20 -12.88
C SER A 109 -15.06 -3.00 -12.24
N LEU A 110 -16.17 -2.32 -11.94
CA LEU A 110 -17.41 -2.96 -11.46
C LEU A 110 -18.08 -3.86 -12.52
N PHE A 111 -17.74 -3.66 -13.80
CA PHE A 111 -18.18 -4.51 -14.90
C PHE A 111 -17.22 -5.68 -15.08
N GLY A 112 -17.50 -6.79 -14.38
CA GLY A 112 -16.95 -8.09 -14.77
C GLY A 112 -17.55 -8.52 -16.11
N GLY A 113 -16.71 -8.69 -17.15
CA GLY A 113 -16.99 -9.70 -18.18
C GLY A 113 -17.38 -9.29 -19.60
N SER A 114 -17.00 -8.14 -20.16
CA SER A 114 -17.21 -7.93 -21.62
C SER A 114 -16.21 -7.04 -22.37
N SER A 115 -14.99 -6.84 -21.88
CA SER A 115 -13.92 -6.48 -22.82
C SER A 115 -13.53 -7.73 -23.61
N PHE A 116 -14.31 -8.04 -24.65
CA PHE A 116 -13.88 -8.87 -25.76
C PHE A 116 -12.64 -8.19 -26.33
N ILE A 117 -11.45 -8.58 -25.87
CA ILE A 117 -10.23 -8.25 -26.58
C ILE A 117 -10.34 -9.08 -27.85
N LYS A 118 -10.79 -8.47 -28.95
CA LYS A 118 -10.67 -9.10 -30.26
C LYS A 118 -9.21 -9.48 -30.41
N LEU A 119 -8.94 -10.78 -30.56
CA LEU A 119 -7.61 -11.26 -30.89
C LEU A 119 -7.15 -10.46 -32.12
N PRO A 120 -5.97 -9.82 -32.08
CA PRO A 120 -5.37 -9.27 -33.28
C PRO A 120 -5.27 -10.39 -34.32
N HIS A 121 -5.71 -10.14 -35.55
CA HIS A 121 -5.78 -11.15 -36.63
C HIS A 121 -4.45 -11.87 -36.92
N PHE A 122 -3.31 -11.41 -36.41
CA PHE A 122 -2.01 -12.05 -36.62
C PHE A 122 -1.78 -13.32 -35.78
N ILE A 123 -2.62 -13.60 -34.77
CA ILE A 123 -2.51 -14.81 -33.93
C ILE A 123 -3.43 -15.94 -34.45
N GLU A 124 -4.15 -15.72 -35.56
CA GLU A 124 -5.02 -16.74 -36.15
C GLU A 124 -4.23 -17.69 -37.07
N LYS A 125 -3.76 -18.78 -36.46
CA LYS A 125 -3.20 -20.01 -37.05
C LYS A 125 -1.76 -19.96 -37.57
N VAL A 126 -0.82 -20.38 -36.73
CA VAL A 126 0.29 -21.23 -37.18
C VAL A 126 -0.06 -22.67 -36.78
N HIS A 127 -0.72 -23.38 -37.69
CA HIS A 127 -0.89 -24.83 -37.57
C HIS A 127 0.44 -25.46 -38.00
N PHE A 128 1.29 -25.84 -37.04
CA PHE A 128 2.43 -26.71 -37.31
C PHE A 128 1.92 -28.15 -37.22
N THR A 129 1.92 -28.87 -38.35
CA THR A 129 1.80 -30.32 -38.37
C THR A 129 3.15 -30.88 -38.80
N ILE A 130 3.66 -31.81 -37.99
CA ILE A 130 4.89 -32.59 -38.18
C ILE A 130 4.69 -33.63 -39.29
#